data_AF-A0A3D3BUP2-F1
#
_entry.id   AF-A0A3D3BUP2-F1
#
_cell.length_a   1.000
_cell.length_b   1.000
_cell.length_c   1.000
_cell.angle_alpha   90.00
_cell.angle_beta   90.00
_cell.angle_gamma   90.00
#
_symmetry.space_group_name_H-M   'P 1'
#
loop_
_entity.id
_entity.type
_entity.pdbx_description
1 polymer ?
#
loop_
_entity_poly.entity_id
_entity_poly.type
_entity_poly.pdbx_seq_one_letter_code
_entity_poly.pdbx_strand_id
1 'polypeptide(L)'
;RAGVGRVPAYSFMGGERLRILEASPLEQSPLAADKDVPAGTILGIDSTGVEVSCSNSSLLVTRIQLAGKKPWSIRDLMNSGTTIVETGKRFDNGDSNG
;
A
#
# COMPACT_ATOMS: atom_id res chain seq x y z
N ARG A 1 8.51 20.94 -9.21
CA ARG A 1 8.44 20.84 -7.73
C ARG A 1 7.03 21.21 -7.30
N ALA A 2 6.13 20.22 -7.19
CA ALA A 2 4.76 20.46 -6.72
C ALA A 2 4.73 20.18 -5.21
N GLY A 3 4.55 21.23 -4.42
CA GLY A 3 4.21 21.09 -3.01
C GLY A 3 2.83 20.45 -2.89
N VAL A 4 2.73 19.33 -2.18
CA VAL A 4 1.44 18.78 -1.79
C VAL A 4 1.41 18.68 -0.27
N GLY A 5 0.97 19.77 0.36
CA GLY A 5 0.49 19.75 1.74
C GLY A 5 -0.93 19.20 1.81
N ARG A 6 -1.21 18.01 1.26
CA ARG A 6 -2.58 17.45 1.21
C ARG A 6 -2.59 16.07 1.83
N VAL A 7 -3.70 15.79 2.52
CA VAL A 7 -4.08 14.56 3.24
C VAL A 7 -3.33 13.30 2.79
N PRO A 8 -2.84 12.46 3.73
CA PRO A 8 -2.16 11.22 3.38
C PRO A 8 -3.06 10.36 2.49
N ALA A 9 -2.46 9.70 1.50
CA ALA A 9 -3.18 8.76 0.65
C ALA A 9 -3.85 7.71 1.55
N TYR A 10 -5.08 7.34 1.24
CA TYR A 10 -5.79 6.31 1.97
C TYR A 10 -6.42 5.34 0.99
N SER A 11 -6.49 4.10 1.41
CA SER A 11 -7.03 2.98 0.66
C SER A 11 -7.90 2.14 1.58
N PHE A 12 -8.69 1.23 1.03
CA PHE A 12 -9.52 0.31 1.79
C PHE A 12 -8.95 -1.10 1.67
N MET A 13 -9.01 -1.86 2.76
CA MET A 13 -8.40 -3.17 2.85
C MET A 13 -9.23 -4.02 3.80
N GLY A 14 -9.95 -5.02 3.27
CA GLY A 14 -10.79 -5.90 4.09
C GLY A 14 -11.94 -5.19 4.82
N GLY A 15 -12.46 -4.09 4.28
CA GLY A 15 -13.52 -3.29 4.91
C GLY A 15 -13.02 -2.24 5.92
N GLU A 16 -11.72 -2.21 6.22
CA GLU A 16 -11.10 -1.15 7.03
C GLU A 16 -10.40 -0.11 6.16
N ARG A 17 -10.38 1.14 6.65
CA ARG A 17 -9.60 2.21 6.03
C ARG A 17 -8.15 2.12 6.48
N LEU A 18 -7.25 2.06 5.52
CA LEU A 18 -5.81 2.07 5.69
C LEU A 18 -5.25 3.39 5.15
N ARG A 19 -4.57 4.16 5.99
CA ARG A 19 -3.87 5.38 5.59
C ARG A 19 -2.41 5.06 5.32
N ILE A 20 -1.92 5.55 4.21
CA ILE A 20 -0.53 5.49 3.79
C ILE A 20 0.11 6.78 4.28
N LEU A 21 0.94 6.68 5.31
CA LEU A 21 1.59 7.84 5.90
C LEU A 21 2.88 8.19 5.17
N GLU A 22 3.65 7.17 4.82
CA GLU A 22 4.87 7.32 4.02
C GLU A 22 4.94 6.22 2.98
N ALA A 23 5.15 6.63 1.74
CA ALA A 23 5.42 5.76 0.61
C ALA A 23 6.31 6.48 -0.39
N SER A 24 7.14 5.70 -1.08
CA SER A 24 8.08 6.16 -2.09
C SER A 24 7.74 5.49 -3.42
N PRO A 25 7.62 6.25 -4.53
CA PRO A 25 7.48 5.66 -5.85
C PRO A 25 8.75 4.92 -6.23
N LEU A 26 8.60 3.69 -6.72
CA LEU A 26 9.65 2.90 -7.34
C LEU A 26 9.43 2.91 -8.85
N GLU A 27 10.24 3.68 -9.57
CA GLU A 27 10.20 3.77 -11.03
C GLU A 27 10.59 2.45 -11.71
N GLN A 28 11.42 1.66 -11.04
CA GLN A 28 11.85 0.35 -11.51
C GLN A 28 11.47 -0.70 -10.47
N SER A 29 10.34 -1.35 -10.68
CA SER A 29 10.04 -2.61 -10.00
C SER A 29 9.89 -3.72 -11.05
N PRO A 30 10.66 -4.80 -10.91
CA PRO A 30 10.53 -5.95 -11.80
C PRO A 30 9.18 -6.65 -11.65
N LEU A 31 8.50 -6.47 -10.52
CA LEU A 31 7.25 -7.14 -10.16
C LEU A 31 5.99 -6.39 -10.67
N ALA A 32 6.07 -5.08 -10.93
CA ALA A 32 4.99 -4.32 -11.57
C ALA A 32 5.13 -4.19 -13.09
N ALA A 33 6.18 -4.78 -13.67
CA ALA A 33 6.37 -4.80 -15.13
C ALA A 33 5.30 -5.68 -15.82
N ASP A 34 4.72 -6.61 -15.08
CA ASP A 34 3.64 -7.47 -15.54
C ASP A 34 2.34 -6.68 -15.68
N LYS A 35 1.97 -6.36 -16.93
CA LYS A 35 0.68 -5.71 -17.28
C LYS A 35 -0.55 -6.47 -16.82
N ASP A 36 -0.41 -7.73 -16.45
CA ASP A 36 -1.49 -8.59 -15.96
C ASP A 36 -1.82 -8.32 -14.49
N VAL A 37 -0.93 -7.68 -13.74
CA VAL A 37 -1.16 -7.39 -12.32
C VAL A 37 -2.00 -6.13 -12.19
N PRO A 38 -3.21 -6.22 -11.58
CA PRO A 38 -4.04 -5.05 -11.42
C PRO A 38 -3.42 -4.05 -10.44
N ALA A 39 -3.54 -2.75 -10.72
CA ALA A 39 -3.06 -1.70 -9.84
C ALA A 39 -3.69 -1.78 -8.44
N GLY A 40 -2.85 -1.56 -7.42
CA GLY A 40 -3.18 -1.74 -6.01
C GLY A 40 -2.88 -3.14 -5.48
N THR A 41 -2.27 -4.04 -6.25
CA THR A 41 -1.93 -5.39 -5.76
C THR A 41 -0.63 -5.35 -4.99
N ILE A 42 -0.59 -5.99 -3.82
CA ILE A 42 0.60 -6.13 -3.01
C ILE A 42 1.46 -7.23 -3.63
N LEU A 43 2.60 -6.82 -4.18
CA LEU A 43 3.56 -7.69 -4.84
C LEU A 43 4.42 -8.43 -3.81
N GLY A 44 4.84 -7.71 -2.77
CA GLY A 44 5.80 -8.19 -1.78
C GLY A 44 5.70 -7.37 -0.49
N ILE A 45 6.04 -8.01 0.63
CA ILE A 45 6.24 -7.32 1.90
C ILE A 45 7.62 -7.72 2.40
N ASP A 46 8.47 -6.73 2.60
CA ASP A 46 9.84 -6.95 3.01
C ASP A 46 10.26 -5.97 4.10
N SER A 47 11.49 -6.12 4.60
CA SER A 47 12.05 -5.22 5.61
C SER A 47 12.22 -3.79 5.10
N THR A 48 12.28 -3.61 3.78
CA THR A 48 12.36 -2.31 3.12
C THR A 48 11.00 -1.60 3.10
N GLY A 49 9.91 -2.35 2.87
CA GLY A 49 8.58 -1.81 2.73
C GLY A 49 7.58 -2.82 2.17
N VAL A 50 6.35 -2.37 1.97
CA VAL A 50 5.30 -3.08 1.23
C VAL A 50 5.32 -2.58 -0.20
N GLU A 51 5.59 -3.45 -1.16
CA GLU A 51 5.59 -3.10 -2.58
C GLU A 51 4.21 -3.31 -3.19
N VAL A 52 3.68 -2.27 -3.81
CA VAL A 52 2.34 -2.25 -4.41
C VAL A 52 2.47 -1.97 -5.89
N SER A 53 1.84 -2.81 -6.71
CA SER A 53 1.77 -2.59 -8.15
C SER A 53 0.93 -1.35 -8.46
N CYS A 54 1.42 -0.54 -9.39
CA CYS A 54 0.68 0.56 -9.98
C CYS A 54 0.70 0.41 -11.51
N SER A 55 -0.12 1.18 -12.21
CA SER A 55 -0.34 1.02 -13.65
C SER A 55 0.91 1.13 -14.53
N ASN A 56 1.96 1.81 -14.05
CA ASN A 56 3.19 2.04 -14.81
C ASN A 56 4.47 2.04 -13.95
N SER A 57 4.34 1.69 -12.66
CA SER A 57 5.42 1.73 -11.67
C SER A 57 5.01 0.95 -10.42
N SER A 58 5.89 0.85 -9.42
CA SER A 58 5.52 0.35 -8.10
C SER A 58 5.52 1.47 -7.07
N LEU A 59 4.84 1.22 -5.96
CA LEU A 59 4.84 2.08 -4.79
C LEU A 59 5.35 1.29 -3.59
N LEU A 60 6.45 1.75 -2.97
CA LEU A 60 7.00 1.17 -1.76
C LEU A 60 6.49 1.91 -0.54
N VAL A 61 5.60 1.28 0.21
CA VAL A 61 5.01 1.83 1.42
C VAL A 61 5.87 1.46 2.62
N THR A 62 6.29 2.44 3.40
CA THR A 62 7.18 2.24 4.56
C THR A 62 6.48 2.49 5.90
N ARG A 63 5.40 3.30 5.89
CA ARG A 63 4.52 3.51 7.05
C ARG A 63 3.05 3.54 6.66
N ILE A 64 2.25 2.84 7.45
CA ILE A 64 0.80 2.81 7.32
C ILE A 64 0.11 3.11 8.66
N GLN A 65 -1.18 3.41 8.61
CA GLN A 65 -2.02 3.57 9.78
C GLN A 65 -3.39 2.97 9.53
N LEU A 66 -3.79 2.05 10.40
CA LEU A 66 -5.15 1.50 10.40
C LEU A 66 -6.10 2.48 11.08
N ALA A 67 -7.35 2.52 10.61
CA ALA A 67 -8.40 3.34 11.20
C ALA A 67 -8.59 3.00 12.69
N GLY A 68 -8.51 4.02 13.56
CA GLY A 68 -8.63 3.84 15.00
C GLY A 68 -7.38 3.31 15.70
N LYS A 69 -6.28 3.05 14.97
CA LYS A 69 -5.00 2.62 15.54
C LYS A 69 -3.88 3.64 15.33
N LYS A 70 -2.80 3.43 16.08
CA LYS A 70 -1.55 4.16 15.93
C LYS A 70 -0.86 3.82 14.59
N PRO A 71 -0.04 4.72 14.05
CA PRO A 71 0.79 4.44 12.88
C PRO A 71 1.71 3.26 13.14
N TRP A 72 1.79 2.34 12.18
CA TRP A 72 2.64 1.15 12.18
C TRP A 72 3.71 1.28 11.10
N SER A 73 4.94 0.91 11.45
CA SER A 73 6.01 0.69 10.47
C SER A 73 5.83 -0.67 9.81
N ILE A 74 6.49 -0.93 8.67
CA ILE A 74 6.40 -2.27 8.05
C ILE A 74 6.93 -3.37 8.97
N ARG A 75 7.91 -3.06 9.84
CA ARG A 75 8.32 -3.99 10.90
C ARG A 75 7.19 -4.28 11.89
N ASP A 76 6.47 -3.26 12.37
CA ASP A 76 5.34 -3.44 13.28
C ASP A 76 4.19 -4.21 12.61
N LEU A 77 3.96 -3.97 11.32
CA LEU A 77 3.00 -4.70 10.51
C LEU A 77 3.36 -6.20 10.45
N MET A 78 4.61 -6.53 10.11
CA MET A 78 5.09 -7.91 10.08
C MET A 78 5.03 -8.57 11.46
N ASN A 79 5.41 -7.84 12.52
CA ASN A 79 5.37 -8.35 13.90
C ASN A 79 3.93 -8.50 14.44
N SER A 80 3.00 -7.66 13.98
CA SER A 80 1.59 -7.75 14.39
C SER A 80 0.88 -8.98 13.82
N GLY A 81 1.43 -9.61 12.77
CA GLY A 81 0.80 -10.75 12.11
C GLY A 81 -0.56 -10.43 11.49
N THR A 82 -0.77 -9.17 11.09
CA THR A 82 -2.04 -8.77 10.46
C THR A 82 -2.15 -9.38 9.07
N THR A 83 -3.29 -10.01 8.77
CA THR A 83 -3.59 -10.52 7.41
C THR A 83 -4.15 -9.42 6.51
N ILE A 84 -4.28 -8.20 7.02
CA ILE A 84 -4.88 -7.10 6.25
C ILE A 84 -3.98 -6.68 5.10
N VAL A 85 -2.65 -6.72 5.30
CA VAL A 85 -1.65 -6.46 4.26
C VAL A 85 -0.82 -7.74 4.13
N GLU A 86 -1.10 -8.53 3.10
CA GLU A 86 -0.37 -9.74 2.73
C GLU A 86 -0.12 -9.73 1.21
N THR A 87 0.88 -10.48 0.77
CA THR A 87 1.18 -10.63 -0.66
C THR A 87 -0.01 -11.24 -1.41
N GLY A 88 -0.35 -10.69 -2.57
CA GLY A 88 -1.51 -11.10 -3.37
C GLY A 88 -2.84 -10.42 -3.00
N LYS A 89 -2.92 -9.69 -1.87
CA LYS A 89 -4.07 -8.82 -1.60
C LYS A 89 -4.03 -7.57 -2.46
N ARG A 90 -5.20 -6.97 -2.69
CA ARG A 90 -5.36 -5.74 -3.47
C ARG A 90 -6.02 -4.64 -2.65
N PHE A 91 -5.44 -3.45 -2.69
CA PHE A 91 -6.07 -2.24 -2.18
C PHE A 91 -7.35 -1.97 -2.94
N ASP A 92 -8.44 -1.90 -2.20
CA ASP A 92 -9.72 -1.51 -2.71
C ASP A 92 -9.81 0.01 -2.72
N ASN A 93 -10.22 0.56 -3.85
CA ASN A 93 -10.61 1.95 -3.93
C ASN A 93 -12.10 1.90 -3.58
N GLY A 94 -12.51 2.36 -2.39
CA GLY A 94 -13.82 2.13 -1.78
C GLY A 94 -15.06 2.66 -2.52
N ASP A 95 -14.99 2.80 -3.84
CA ASP A 95 -16.08 2.96 -4.79
C ASP A 95 -16.62 1.57 -5.18
N SER A 96 -17.17 0.85 -4.21
CA SER A 96 -18.17 -0.18 -4.53
C SER A 96 -19.52 0.53 -4.62
N ASN A 97 -19.74 1.34 -5.66
CA ASN A 97 -21.09 1.75 -6.02
C ASN A 97 -21.78 0.53 -6.63
N GLY A 98 -22.70 -0.07 -5.86
CA GLY A 98 -23.76 -0.91 -6.39
C GLY A 98 -24.89 -0.06 -6.97
#